data_AF-A0A348WAI7-F1
#
_entry.id   AF-A0A348WAI7-F1
#
_cell.length_a   1.000
_cell.length_b   1.000
_cell.length_c   1.000
_cell.angle_alpha   90.00
_cell.angle_beta   90.00
_cell.angle_gamma   90.00
#
_symmetry.space_group_name_H-M   'P 1'
#
loop_
_entity.id
_entity.type
_entity.pdbx_description
1 polymer ?
#
loop_
_entity_poly.entity_id
_entity_poly.type
_entity_poly.pdbx_seq_one_letter_code
_entity_poly.pdbx_strand_id
1 'polypeptide(L)' 'MFDADQPHNRLPPLPGVGYKPQHFSAILADAGPVGWLEIHAENYMGDGGRPLAQLRHLSNHFPISVHGVGLSIGGEA' A
#
# COMPACT_ATOMS: atom_id res chain seq x y z
N MET A 1 -13.75 20.79 -4.29
CA MET A 1 -13.63 20.25 -2.93
C MET A 1 -14.20 18.85 -2.98
N PHE A 2 -13.34 17.88 -3.33
CA PHE A 2 -13.73 16.47 -3.52
C PHE A 2 -13.32 15.67 -2.28
N ASP A 3 -13.86 16.05 -1.13
CA ASP A 3 -13.87 15.15 0.03
C ASP A 3 -15.07 14.21 -0.17
N ALA A 4 -14.95 13.34 -1.16
CA ALA A 4 -15.89 12.25 -1.34
C ALA A 4 -15.66 11.29 -0.17
N ASP A 5 -16.64 11.27 0.73
CA ASP A 5 -16.88 10.26 1.76
C ASP A 5 -16.39 8.89 1.31
N GLN A 6 -15.25 8.47 1.85
CA GLN A 6 -14.70 7.16 1.56
C GLN A 6 -14.48 6.42 2.87
N PRO A 7 -15.12 5.26 3.06
CA PRO A 7 -15.04 4.50 4.30
C PRO A 7 -13.69 3.75 4.46
N HIS A 8 -12.61 4.22 3.82
CA HIS A 8 -11.30 3.55 3.84
C HIS A 8 -10.46 3.88 5.07
N ASN A 9 -11.08 4.06 6.24
CA ASN A 9 -10.34 4.12 7.50
C ASN A 9 -10.09 2.73 8.11
N ARG A 10 -10.61 1.65 7.49
CA ARG A 10 -10.45 0.28 7.99
C ARG A 10 -10.16 -0.70 6.86
N LEU A 11 -9.21 -1.59 7.13
CA LEU A 11 -8.94 -2.73 6.26
C LEU A 11 -10.12 -3.72 6.35
N PRO A 12 -10.53 -4.33 5.23
CA PRO A 12 -11.58 -5.35 5.26
C PRO A 12 -11.12 -6.58 6.06
N PRO A 13 -12.04 -7.37 6.64
CA PRO A 13 -11.72 -8.63 7.32
C PRO A 13 -11.39 -9.74 6.30
N LEU A 14 -10.43 -9.47 5.43
CA LEU A 14 -9.94 -10.34 4.37
C LEU A 14 -8.41 -10.48 4.50
N PRO A 15 -7.82 -11.53 3.91
CA PRO A 15 -6.36 -11.69 3.88
C PRO A 15 -5.66 -10.48 3.25
N GLY A 16 -4.59 -10.00 3.90
CA GLY A 16 -3.70 -8.98 3.34
C GLY A 16 -2.30 -9.51 3.12
N VAL A 17 -1.57 -8.90 2.19
CA VAL A 17 -0.20 -9.29 1.87
C VAL A 17 0.71 -8.07 1.72
N GLY A 18 1.99 -8.23 2.09
CA GLY A 18 3.02 -7.24 1.81
C GLY A 18 3.29 -7.15 0.31
N TYR A 19 3.11 -5.96 -0.27
CA TYR A 19 3.33 -5.73 -1.68
C TYR A 19 4.82 -5.70 -2.02
N LYS A 20 5.18 -6.40 -3.10
CA LYS A 20 6.50 -6.34 -3.73
C LYS A 20 6.34 -6.07 -5.23
N PRO A 21 7.15 -5.16 -5.84
CA PRO A 21 6.97 -4.76 -7.23
C PRO A 21 6.99 -5.90 -8.26
N GLN A 22 7.69 -7.01 -7.98
CA GLN A 22 7.74 -8.16 -8.89
C GLN A 22 6.36 -8.80 -9.13
N HIS A 23 5.40 -8.62 -8.21
CA HIS A 23 4.06 -9.20 -8.29
C HIS A 23 3.01 -8.26 -8.88
N PHE A 24 3.40 -7.05 -9.33
CA PHE A 24 2.45 -6.05 -9.83
C PHE A 24 1.50 -6.60 -10.91
N SER A 25 2.05 -7.19 -11.97
CA SER A 25 1.22 -7.72 -13.07
C SER A 25 0.37 -8.91 -12.65
N ALA A 26 0.88 -9.77 -11.75
CA ALA A 26 0.15 -10.93 -11.26
C ALA A 26 -1.07 -10.50 -10.42
N ILE A 27 -0.87 -9.55 -9.50
CA ILE A 27 -1.95 -9.01 -8.64
C ILE A 27 -3.04 -8.34 -9.49
N LEU A 28 -2.68 -7.60 -10.54
CA LEU A 28 -3.65 -6.96 -11.43
C LEU A 28 -4.39 -7.96 -12.33
N ALA A 29 -3.75 -9.07 -12.69
CA ALA A 29 -4.38 -10.11 -13.48
C ALA A 29 -5.36 -10.93 -12.62
N ASP A 30 -4.93 -11.37 -11.45
CA ASP A 30 -5.73 -12.09 -10.46
C ASP A 30 -5.08 -12.01 -9.07
N ALA A 31 -5.74 -11.32 -8.15
CA ALA A 31 -5.29 -11.18 -6.77
C ALA A 31 -5.76 -12.32 -5.85
N GLY A 32 -6.60 -13.24 -6.35
CA GLY A 32 -7.22 -14.30 -5.57
C GLY A 32 -7.96 -13.73 -4.34
N PRO A 33 -7.72 -14.27 -3.13
CA PRO A 33 -8.42 -13.84 -1.93
C PRO A 33 -7.85 -12.56 -1.28
N VAL A 34 -6.83 -11.92 -1.86
CA VAL A 34 -6.19 -10.74 -1.26
C VAL A 34 -7.16 -9.56 -1.25
N GLY A 35 -7.50 -9.09 -0.05
CA GLY A 35 -8.41 -7.97 0.16
C GLY A 35 -7.76 -6.62 0.42
N TRP A 36 -6.45 -6.59 0.74
CA TRP A 36 -5.69 -5.36 0.96
C TRP A 36 -4.19 -5.60 0.86
N LEU A 37 -3.43 -4.52 0.66
CA LEU A 37 -1.97 -4.57 0.50
C LEU A 37 -1.26 -3.77 1.59
N GLU A 38 -0.15 -4.30 2.10
CA GLU A 38 0.75 -3.56 2.97
C GLU A 38 1.96 -3.04 2.20
N ILE A 39 2.40 -1.82 2.50
CA ILE A 39 3.65 -1.27 2.00
C ILE A 39 4.54 -0.74 3.13
N HIS A 40 5.85 -0.69 2.89
CA HIS A 40 6.74 0.12 3.69
C HIS A 40 6.80 1.53 3.13
N ALA A 41 6.56 2.54 3.95
CA ALA A 41 6.51 3.94 3.50
C ALA A 41 7.83 4.36 2.82
N GLU A 42 8.95 3.93 3.38
CA GLU A 42 10.32 4.28 2.99
C GLU A 42 10.65 3.86 1.56
N ASN A 43 10.02 2.80 1.04
CA ASN A 43 10.20 2.35 -0.35
C ASN A 43 9.63 3.34 -1.39
N TYR A 44 8.85 4.34 -0.95
CA TYR A 44 8.13 5.27 -1.82
C TYR A 44 8.44 6.75 -1.53
N MET A 45 9.38 7.04 -0.62
CA MET A 45 9.80 8.40 -0.26
C MET A 45 10.82 9.03 -1.23
N GLY A 46 11.10 8.39 -2.38
CA GLY A 46 11.98 8.95 -3.41
C GLY A 46 11.27 9.94 -4.36
N ASP A 47 11.98 10.40 -5.39
CA ASP A 47 11.49 11.37 -6.40
C ASP A 47 10.38 10.84 -7.34
N GLY A 48 9.71 9.74 -6.97
CA GLY A 48 8.62 9.11 -7.69
C GLY A 48 9.07 8.01 -8.66
N GLY A 49 8.68 8.15 -9.94
CA GLY A 49 8.92 7.14 -10.96
C GLY A 49 8.01 5.92 -10.87
N ARG A 50 8.48 4.79 -11.39
CA ARG A 50 7.69 3.55 -11.52
C ARG A 50 7.11 3.06 -10.19
N PRO A 51 7.84 3.03 -9.06
CA PRO A 51 7.29 2.55 -7.79
C PRO A 51 6.06 3.36 -7.35
N LEU A 52 6.14 4.69 -7.42
CA LEU A 52 5.05 5.57 -7.01
C LEU A 52 3.87 5.50 -7.98
N ALA A 53 4.13 5.36 -9.28
CA ALA A 53 3.09 5.15 -10.29
C ALA A 53 2.33 3.82 -10.07
N GLN A 54 3.06 2.74 -9.76
CA GLN A 54 2.46 1.44 -9.43
C GLN A 54 1.64 1.51 -8.13
N LEU A 55 2.18 2.14 -7.09
CA LEU A 55 1.47 2.33 -5.83
C LEU A 55 0.17 3.12 -6.02
N ARG A 56 0.21 4.22 -6.77
CA ARG A 56 -0.99 5.02 -7.09
C ARG A 56 -2.01 4.20 -7.87
N HIS A 57 -1.56 3.33 -8.76
CA HIS A 57 -2.47 2.45 -9.48
C HIS A 57 -3.11 1.41 -8.55
N LEU A 58 -2.32 0.76 -7.71
CA LEU A 58 -2.80 -0.23 -6.74
C LEU A 58 -3.74 0.38 -5.69
N SER A 59 -3.49 1.60 -5.23
CA SER A 59 -4.35 2.28 -4.25
C SER A 59 -5.77 2.57 -4.77
N ASN A 60 -5.97 2.54 -6.09
CA ASN A 60 -7.30 2.65 -6.68
C ASN A 60 -8.06 1.30 -6.70
N HIS A 61 -7.37 0.18 -6.45
CA HIS A 61 -7.92 -1.18 -6.52
C HIS A 61 -7.97 -1.86 -5.16
N PHE A 62 -7.03 -1.55 -4.26
CA PHE A 62 -6.90 -2.16 -2.95
C PHE A 62 -6.81 -1.10 -1.85
N PRO A 63 -7.44 -1.32 -0.69
CA PRO A 63 -7.06 -0.65 0.55
C PRO A 63 -5.58 -0.88 0.83
N ILE A 64 -4.87 0.17 1.25
CA ILE A 64 -3.44 0.12 1.52
C ILE A 64 -3.18 0.36 3.01
N SER A 65 -2.47 -0.57 3.65
CA SER A 65 -1.84 -0.36 4.96
C SER A 65 -0.43 0.19 4.76
N VAL A 66 -0.08 1.23 5.50
CA VAL A 66 1.27 1.82 5.46
C VAL A 66 1.99 1.49 6.76
N HIS A 67 3.07 0.73 6.64
CA HIS A 67 3.94 0.35 7.75
C HIS A 67 5.26 1.14 7.67
N GLY A 68 5.63 1.87 8.72
CA GLY A 68 6.92 2.54 8.80
C GLY A 68 7.94 1.67 9.52
N VAL A 69 9.13 1.50 8.95
CA VAL A 69 10.23 0.71 9.57
C VAL A 69 11.41 1.58 10.03
N GLY A 70 11.49 2.83 9.60
CA GLY A 70 12.61 3.73 9.87
C GLY A 70 12.43 4.68 11.06
N LEU A 71 11.28 4.68 11.73
CA LEU A 71 10.94 5.73 12.71
C LEU A 71 11.74 5.64 14.02
N SER A 72 12.31 4.47 14.34
CA SER A 72 13.11 4.26 15.57
C SER A 72 12.43 4.80 16.84
N ILE A 73 11.14 4.49 17.04
CA ILE A 73 10.30 5.07 18.11
C ILE A 73 10.90 4.89 19.51
N GLY A 74 11.63 3.79 19.75
CA GLY A 74 12.34 3.51 21.00
C GLY A 74 13.85 3.74 20.94
N GLY A 75 14.34 4.54 19.99
CA GLY A 75 15.75 4.90 19.88
C GLY A 75 16.17 5.94 20.93
N GLU A 76 17.49 6.07 21.12
CA GLU A 76 18.08 7.11 21.97
C GLU A 76 17.66 8.51 21.50
N ALA A 77 17.55 9.45 22.44
CA ALA A 77 17.19 10.85 22.17
C ALA A 77 18.33 11.65 21.54
#